data_AF-A0A926XH69-F1
#
_entry.id   AF-A0A926XH69-F1
#
_cell.length_a   1.000
_cell.length_b   1.000
_cell.length_c   1.000
_cell.angle_alpha   90.00
_cell.angle_beta   90.00
_cell.angle_gamma   90.00
#
_symmetry.space_group_name_H-M   'P 1'
#
loop_
_entity.id
_entity.type
_entity.pdbx_description
1 polymer ?
#
loop_
_entity_poly.entity_id
_entity_poly.type
_entity_poly.pdbx_seq_one_letter_code
_entity_poly.pdbx_strand_id
1 'polypeptide(L)' 'MPKASICVDAKTPEQELVKEWIKKWKGKIRYLSNNEGCGCCIDLYQVDAPAEVLNRPPA' A
#
# COMPACT_ATOMS: atom_id res chain seq x y z
N MET A 1 13.81 8.63 3.09
CA MET A 1 12.72 8.35 2.14
C MET A 1 11.41 8.71 2.85
N PRO A 2 10.41 9.23 2.13
CA PRO A 2 9.13 9.58 2.74
C PRO A 2 8.34 8.33 3.13
N LYS A 3 7.60 8.46 4.23
CA LYS A 3 6.73 7.41 4.78
C LYS A 3 5.27 7.76 4.53
N ALA A 4 4.47 6.78 4.21
CA ALA A 4 3.02 6.90 4.08
C ALA A 4 2.30 5.67 4.61
N SER A 5 1.03 5.84 4.97
CA SER A 5 0.11 4.75 5.32
C SER A 5 -0.86 4.54 4.16
N ILE A 6 -1.03 3.30 3.73
CA ILE A 6 -2.11 2.91 2.81
C ILE A 6 -3.18 2.22 3.64
N CYS A 7 -4.37 2.79 3.67
CA CYS A 7 -5.55 2.24 4.31
C CYS A 7 -6.58 1.94 3.23
N VAL A 8 -7.12 0.73 3.21
CA VAL A 8 -8.14 0.32 2.24
C VAL A 8 -9.14 -0.61 2.89
N ASP A 9 -10.40 -0.51 2.50
CA ASP A 9 -11.43 -1.45 2.94
C ASP A 9 -11.13 -2.85 2.40
N ALA A 10 -11.29 -3.86 3.26
CA ALA A 10 -11.09 -5.25 2.87
C ALA A 10 -12.28 -5.73 2.03
N LYS A 11 -12.01 -6.65 1.09
CA LYS A 11 -13.02 -7.27 0.21
C LYS A 11 -13.72 -6.29 -0.74
N THR A 12 -13.09 -5.16 -1.04
CA THR A 12 -13.52 -4.24 -2.08
C THR A 12 -12.55 -4.29 -3.28
N PRO A 13 -12.96 -3.86 -4.47
CA PRO A 13 -12.07 -3.79 -5.64
C PRO A 13 -10.79 -2.98 -5.38
N GLU A 14 -10.86 -1.93 -4.55
CA GLU A 14 -9.73 -1.08 -4.18
C GLU A 14 -8.61 -1.87 -3.48
N GLN A 15 -8.94 -2.93 -2.75
CA GLN A 15 -7.96 -3.81 -2.13
C GLN A 15 -7.04 -4.45 -3.18
N GLU A 16 -7.60 -4.86 -4.33
CA GLU A 16 -6.83 -5.44 -5.41
C GLU A 16 -5.96 -4.37 -6.10
N LEU A 17 -6.47 -3.15 -6.27
CA LEU A 17 -5.69 -2.01 -6.80
C LEU A 17 -4.47 -1.72 -5.92
N VAL A 18 -4.63 -1.77 -4.60
CA VAL A 18 -3.52 -1.63 -3.63
C VAL A 18 -2.50 -2.77 -3.81
N LYS A 19 -2.93 -4.02 -3.94
CA LYS A 19 -2.03 -5.17 -4.15
C LYS A 19 -1.26 -5.04 -5.46
N GLU A 20 -1.93 -4.64 -6.54
CA GLU A 20 -1.30 -4.41 -7.84
C GLU A 20 -0.30 -3.25 -7.78
N TRP A 21 -0.64 -2.17 -7.10
CA TRP A 21 0.26 -1.05 -6.85
C TRP A 21 1.52 -1.49 -6.09
N ILE A 22 1.36 -2.24 -5.01
CA ILE A 22 2.46 -2.79 -4.22
C ILE A 22 3.35 -3.67 -5.11
N LYS A 23 2.74 -4.55 -5.92
CA LYS A 23 3.46 -5.44 -6.84
C LYS A 23 4.24 -4.65 -7.90
N LYS A 24 3.63 -3.63 -8.49
CA LYS A 24 4.23 -2.74 -9.50
C LYS A 24 5.46 -2.01 -8.96
N TRP A 25 5.39 -1.54 -7.72
CA TRP A 25 6.44 -0.71 -7.11
C TRP A 25 7.38 -1.47 -6.17
N LYS A 26 7.23 -2.80 -6.03
CA LYS A 26 8.00 -3.65 -5.11
C LYS A 26 9.51 -3.42 -5.16
N GLY A 27 10.08 -3.19 -6.35
CA GLY A 27 11.52 -2.93 -6.51
C GLY A 27 11.99 -1.54 -6.04
N LYS A 28 11.07 -0.58 -5.87
CA LYS A 28 11.36 0.77 -5.39
C LYS A 28 10.97 0.99 -3.94
N ILE A 29 10.09 0.15 -3.39
CA ILE A 29 9.68 0.19 -1.99
C ILE A 29 10.86 -0.28 -1.14
N ARG A 30 11.33 0.57 -0.22
CA ARG A 30 12.41 0.21 0.72
C ARG A 30 11.86 -0.60 1.89
N TYR A 31 10.67 -0.25 2.35
CA TYR A 31 10.00 -0.93 3.45
C TYR A 31 8.49 -0.99 3.20
N LEU A 32 7.93 -2.16 3.48
CA LEU A 32 6.50 -2.42 3.50
C LEU A 32 6.23 -3.24 4.76
N SER A 33 5.34 -2.78 5.64
CA SER A 33 4.89 -3.58 6.78
C SER A 33 4.05 -4.78 6.32
N ASN A 34 3.81 -5.73 7.23
CA ASN A 34 2.69 -6.64 7.06
C ASN A 34 1.35 -5.86 7.07
N ASN A 35 0.24 -6.54 6.79
CA ASN A 35 -1.07 -5.97 7.03
C ASN A 35 -1.27 -5.76 8.53
N GLU A 36 -1.29 -4.50 8.96
CA GLU A 36 -1.53 -4.08 10.35
C GLU A 36 -3.01 -3.79 10.62
N GLY A 37 -3.86 -3.94 9.59
CA GLY A 37 -5.30 -3.86 9.70
C GLY A 37 -5.89 -5.11 10.36
N CYS A 38 -7.19 -5.08 10.63
CA CYS A 38 -7.90 -6.25 11.15
C CYS A 38 -8.02 -7.38 10.11
N GLY A 39 -7.78 -7.10 8.83
CA GLY A 39 -7.85 -8.05 7.72
C GLY A 39 -9.27 -8.52 7.36
N CYS A 40 -10.27 -8.17 8.18
CA CYS A 40 -11.68 -8.47 7.93
C CYS A 40 -12.49 -7.26 7.44
N CYS A 41 -12.10 -6.05 7.88
CA CYS A 41 -12.76 -4.78 7.52
C CYS A 41 -11.80 -3.84 6.80
N ILE A 42 -10.54 -3.76 7.25
CA ILE A 42 -9.55 -2.82 6.74
C ILE A 42 -8.21 -3.55 6.61
N ASP A 43 -7.51 -3.27 5.51
CA ASP A 43 -6.09 -3.53 5.36
C ASP A 43 -5.31 -2.22 5.56
N LEU A 44 -4.23 -2.30 6.34
CA LEU A 44 -3.37 -1.15 6.65
C LEU A 44 -1.91 -1.53 6.42
N TYR A 45 -1.21 -0.69 5.64
CA TYR A 45 0.20 -0.89 5.33
C TYR A 45 1.01 0.39 5.57
N GLN A 46 2.15 0.25 6.24
CA GLN A 46 3.18 1.29 6.32
C GLN A 46 4.16 1.12 5.16
N VAL A 47 4.41 2.19 4.42
CA VAL A 47 5.27 2.18 3.23
C VAL A 47 6.35 3.25 3.35
N ASP A 48 7.60 2.86 3.14
CA ASP A 48 8.73 3.76 2.90
C ASP A 48 9.19 3.60 1.44
N ALA A 49 8.94 4.61 0.62
CA ALA A 49 9.21 4.58 -0.82
C ALA A 49 9.60 5.97 -1.34
N PRO A 50 10.22 6.10 -2.52
CA PRO A 50 10.51 7.40 -3.12
C PRO A 50 9.23 8.23 -3.33
N ALA A 51 9.33 9.55 -3.28
CA ALA A 51 8.17 10.45 -3.45
C ALA A 51 7.44 10.24 -4.78
N GLU A 52 8.15 9.87 -5.86
CA GLU A 52 7.54 9.53 -7.16
C GLU A 52 6.57 8.34 -7.10
N VAL A 53 6.79 7.41 -6.16
CA VAL A 53 5.94 6.23 -5.95
C VAL A 53 4.71 6.65 -5.14
N LEU A 54 4.93 7.36 -4.03
CA LEU A 54 3.85 7.79 -3.14
C LEU A 54 2.89 8.80 -3.81
N ASN A 55 3.39 9.63 -4.72
CA ASN A 55 2.56 10.57 -5.49
C ASN A 55 1.77 9.91 -6.63
N ARG A 56 1.88 8.59 -6.82
CA ARG A 56 1.13 7.82 -7.83
C ARG A 56 0.32 6.73 -7.14
N PRO A 57 -0.70 7.07 -6.34
CA PRO A 57 -1.46 6.09 -5.56
C PRO A 57 -2.15 5.04 -6.45
N PRO A 58 -2.65 3.93 -5.86
CA PRO A 58 -3.51 2.97 -6.56
C PRO A 58 -4.65 3.72 -7.27
N ALA A 59 -4.88 3.38 -8.54
CA ALA A 59 -5.89 3.98 -9.40
C ALA A 59 -6.91 2.92 -9.79
#